data_AF-A0A3N5XXB1-F1
#
_entry.id   AF-A0A3N5XXB1-F1
#
_cell.length_a   1.000
_cell.length_b   1.000
_cell.length_c   1.000
_cell.angle_alpha   90.00
_cell.angle_beta   90.00
_cell.angle_gamma   90.00
#
_symmetry.space_group_name_H-M   'P 1'
#
loop_
_entity.id
_entity.type
_entity.pdbx_description
1 polymer ?
#
loop_
_entity_poly.entity_id
_entity_poly.type
_entity_poly.pdbx_seq_one_letter_code
_entity_poly.pdbx_strand_id
1 'polypeptide(L)'
;MSRESIGNQLTAERKRRHLSQGDIASKLKVDRSQISRIENGRYQGSLQLLERYLTLMGLELTTTPINRRPTLDELDSIYDDD
;
A
#
# COMPACT_ATOMS: atom_id res chain seq x y z
N MET A 1 3.73 -2.98 6.27
CA MET A 1 3.91 -2.46 4.90
C MET A 1 3.71 -0.94 4.89
N SER A 2 4.53 -0.19 4.14
CA SER A 2 4.35 1.26 3.96
C SER A 2 3.35 1.57 2.83
N ARG A 3 2.78 2.78 2.82
CA ARG A 3 1.92 3.26 1.71
C ARG A 3 2.65 3.26 0.36
N GLU A 4 3.94 3.57 0.36
CA GLU A 4 4.78 3.50 -0.83
C GLU A 4 4.91 2.08 -1.37
N SER A 5 5.06 1.08 -0.48
CA SER A 5 5.10 -0.32 -0.89
C SER A 5 3.80 -0.75 -1.58
N ILE A 6 2.65 -0.34 -1.03
CA ILE A 6 1.33 -0.60 -1.64
C ILE A 6 1.23 0.08 -3.00
N GLY A 7 1.62 1.36 -3.10
CA GLY A 7 1.61 2.13 -4.35
C GLY A 7 2.49 1.52 -5.44
N ASN A 8 3.67 1.01 -5.08
CA ASN A 8 4.58 0.33 -5.99
C ASN A 8 3.98 -0.99 -6.52
N GLN A 9 3.34 -1.78 -5.66
CA GLN A 9 2.66 -3.03 -6.06
C GLN A 9 1.52 -2.75 -7.05
N LEU A 10 0.67 -1.75 -6.75
CA LEU A 10 -0.40 -1.33 -7.65
C LEU A 10 0.15 -0.83 -9.00
N THR A 11 1.23 -0.06 -8.98
CA THR A 11 1.89 0.42 -10.21
C THR A 11 2.41 -0.72 -11.06
N ALA A 12 3.08 -1.70 -10.44
CA ALA A 12 3.61 -2.86 -11.13
C ALA A 12 2.48 -3.68 -11.78
N GLU A 13 1.42 -3.96 -11.02
CA GLU A 13 0.29 -4.74 -11.50
C GLU A 13 -0.50 -4.02 -12.61
N ARG A 14 -0.71 -2.70 -12.48
CA ARG A 14 -1.32 -1.88 -13.53
C ARG A 14 -0.50 -1.92 -14.82
N LYS A 15 0.83 -1.76 -14.73
CA LYS A 15 1.73 -1.81 -15.89
C LYS A 15 1.77 -3.20 -16.52
N ARG A 16 1.75 -4.27 -15.72
CA ARG A 16 1.68 -5.66 -16.19
C ARG A 16 0.41 -5.92 -17.03
N ARG A 17 -0.68 -5.21 -16.72
CA ARG A 17 -1.94 -5.24 -17.47
C ARG A 17 -2.01 -4.23 -18.63
N HIS A 18 -0.92 -3.51 -18.93
CA HIS A 18 -0.87 -2.47 -19.96
C HIS A 18 -1.90 -1.34 -19.79
N LEU A 19 -2.28 -1.03 -18.54
CA LEU A 19 -3.22 0.04 -18.23
C LEU A 19 -2.49 1.34 -17.86
N SER A 20 -3.02 2.48 -18.28
CA SER A 20 -2.61 3.80 -17.80
C SER A 20 -3.27 4.14 -16.46
N GLN A 21 -2.74 5.14 -15.75
CA GLN A 21 -3.41 5.69 -14.55
C GLN A 21 -4.80 6.25 -14.89
N GLY A 22 -4.98 6.77 -16.12
CA GLY A 22 -6.27 7.25 -16.61
C GLY A 22 -7.29 6.12 -16.72
N ASP A 23 -6.88 4.95 -17.23
CA ASP A 23 -7.78 3.79 -17.35
C ASP A 23 -8.31 3.32 -15.99
N ILE A 24 -7.44 3.33 -14.97
CA ILE A 24 -7.85 3.03 -13.59
C ILE A 24 -8.80 4.10 -13.06
N ALA A 25 -8.46 5.38 -13.26
CA ALA A 25 -9.29 6.50 -12.83
C ALA A 25 -10.70 6.43 -13.43
N SER A 26 -10.80 6.13 -14.73
CA SER A 26 -12.06 5.91 -15.44
C SER A 26 -12.84 4.71 -14.89
N LYS A 27 -12.18 3.55 -14.69
CA LYS A 27 -12.82 2.36 -14.12
C LYS A 27 -13.34 2.60 -12.70
N LEU A 28 -12.63 3.39 -11.90
CA LEU A 28 -13.00 3.71 -10.52
C LEU A 28 -13.89 4.95 -10.38
N LYS A 29 -14.14 5.68 -11.48
CA LYS A 29 -14.89 6.94 -11.50
C LYS A 29 -14.31 7.99 -10.55
N VAL A 30 -12.99 8.19 -10.61
CA VAL A 30 -12.25 9.17 -9.81
C VAL A 30 -11.33 10.00 -10.67
N ASP A 31 -10.82 11.10 -10.11
CA ASP A 31 -9.79 11.89 -10.78
C ASP A 31 -8.45 11.14 -10.87
N ARG A 32 -7.74 11.28 -11.99
CA ARG A 32 -6.44 10.63 -12.22
C ARG A 32 -5.39 11.00 -11.17
N SER A 33 -5.45 12.20 -10.59
CA SER A 33 -4.55 12.61 -9.50
C SER A 33 -4.71 11.75 -8.26
N GLN A 34 -5.88 11.15 -8.02
CA GLN A 34 -6.08 10.22 -6.91
C GLN A 34 -5.29 8.93 -7.13
N ILE A 35 -5.33 8.38 -8.36
CA ILE A 35 -4.52 7.21 -8.73
C ILE A 35 -3.04 7.52 -8.61
N SER A 36 -2.60 8.69 -9.10
CA SER A 36 -1.20 9.13 -8.94
C SER A 36 -0.79 9.24 -7.48
N ARG A 37 -1.62 9.83 -6.61
CA ARG A 37 -1.32 9.93 -5.17
C ARG A 37 -1.25 8.55 -4.51
N ILE A 38 -2.12 7.60 -4.91
CA ILE A 38 -2.08 6.23 -4.40
C ILE A 38 -0.76 5.56 -4.78
N GLU A 39 -0.43 5.59 -6.07
CA GLU A 39 0.78 4.95 -6.61
C GLU A 39 2.06 5.53 -6.03
N ASN A 40 2.07 6.82 -5.68
CA ASN A 40 3.21 7.48 -5.03
C ASN A 40 3.17 7.43 -3.48
N GLY A 41 2.24 6.67 -2.87
CA GLY A 41 2.14 6.54 -1.41
C GLY A 41 1.66 7.80 -0.67
N ARG A 42 1.22 8.85 -1.38
CA ARG A 42 0.79 10.16 -0.83
C ARG A 42 -0.72 10.29 -0.69
N TYR A 43 -1.48 9.23 -0.93
CA TYR A 43 -2.93 9.26 -0.83
C TYR A 43 -3.38 9.27 0.63
N GLN A 44 -4.10 10.34 1.01
CA GLN A 44 -4.69 10.53 2.34
C GLN A 44 -6.23 10.49 2.32
N GLY A 45 -6.83 9.98 1.24
CA GLY A 45 -8.29 9.87 1.11
C GLY A 45 -8.85 8.60 1.76
N SER A 46 -10.01 8.15 1.29
CA SER A 46 -10.74 7.03 1.89
C SER A 46 -10.05 5.69 1.66
N LEU A 47 -10.07 4.82 2.68
CA LEU A 47 -9.60 3.44 2.57
C LEU A 47 -10.37 2.68 1.47
N GLN A 48 -11.67 2.94 1.35
CA GLN A 48 -12.54 2.36 0.34
C GLN A 48 -12.01 2.54 -1.09
N LEU A 49 -11.44 3.71 -1.46
CA LEU A 49 -10.89 3.88 -2.80
C LEU A 49 -9.64 3.02 -3.00
N LEU A 50 -8.78 2.95 -1.99
CA LEU A 50 -7.59 2.11 -2.03
C LEU A 50 -7.97 0.63 -2.19
N GLU A 51 -8.94 0.15 -1.41
CA GLU A 51 -9.47 -1.20 -1.50
C GLU A 51 -10.06 -1.49 -2.89
N ARG A 52 -10.86 -0.57 -3.44
CA ARG A 52 -11.41 -0.72 -4.80
C ARG A 52 -10.32 -0.82 -5.86
N TYR A 53 -9.23 -0.08 -5.72
CA TYR A 53 -8.10 -0.21 -6.65
C TYR A 53 -7.38 -1.55 -6.47
N LEU A 54 -7.13 -1.98 -5.23
CA LEU A 54 -6.56 -3.30 -4.93
C LEU A 54 -7.42 -4.41 -5.55
N THR A 55 -8.73 -4.43 -5.30
CA THR A 55 -9.66 -5.41 -5.86
C THR A 55 -9.67 -5.39 -7.39
N LEU A 56 -9.66 -4.21 -8.01
CA LEU A 56 -9.58 -4.09 -9.47
C LEU A 56 -8.29 -4.74 -10.02
N MET A 57 -7.21 -4.67 -9.26
CA MET A 57 -5.92 -5.31 -9.53
C MET A 57 -5.82 -6.76 -9.04
N GLY A 58 -6.91 -7.36 -8.53
CA GLY A 58 -6.89 -8.74 -7.99
C GLY A 58 -6.03 -8.89 -6.74
N LEU A 59 -5.88 -7.80 -5.97
CA LEU A 59 -5.15 -7.73 -4.71
C LEU A 59 -6.14 -7.44 -3.57
N GLU A 60 -5.72 -7.74 -2.35
CA GLU A 60 -6.46 -7.41 -1.14
C GLU A 60 -5.53 -6.77 -0.10
N LEU A 61 -6.13 -6.01 0.83
CA LEU A 61 -5.39 -5.47 1.95
C LEU A 61 -5.34 -6.52 3.07
N THR A 62 -4.13 -6.78 3.57
CA THR A 62 -3.93 -7.72 4.68
C THR A 62 -3.21 -7.05 5.85
N THR A 63 -3.47 -7.54 7.06
CA THR A 63 -2.75 -7.15 8.27
C THR A 63 -1.62 -8.13 8.52
N THR A 64 -0.53 -7.62 9.09
CA THR A 64 0.61 -8.43 9.51
C THR A 64 0.97 -8.00 10.93
N PRO A 65 1.49 -8.90 11.79
CA PRO A 65 2.01 -8.50 13.08
C PRO A 65 3.03 -7.37 12.93
N ILE A 66 3.00 -6.42 13.86
CA ILE A 66 4.01 -5.36 13.90
C ILE A 66 5.32 -6.00 14.37
N ASN A 67 6.15 -6.44 13.42
CA ASN A 67 7.53 -6.84 13.71
C ASN A 67 8.38 -5.57 13.87
N ARG A 68 8.23 -4.88 15.00
CA ARG A 68 9.17 -3.85 15.41
C ARG A 68 10.50 -4.55 15.64
N ARG A 69 11.57 -4.13 14.94
CA ARG A 69 12.93 -4.48 15.38
C ARG A 69 13.07 -3.87 16.79
N PRO A 70 13.36 -4.66 17.83
CA PRO A 70 13.59 -4.11 19.15
C PRO A 70 14.67 -3.03 19.04
N THR A 71 14.47 -1.92 19.76
CA THR A 71 15.55 -0.95 19.93
C THR A 71 16.69 -1.60 20.72
N LEU A 72 17.90 -1.03 20.67
CA LEU A 72 19.02 -1.56 21.46
C LEU A 72 18.63 -1.65 22.95
N ASP A 73 17.93 -0.66 23.46
CA ASP A 73 17.40 -0.61 24.83
C ASP A 73 16.32 -1.69 25.13
N GLU A 74 15.67 -2.25 24.12
CA GLU A 74 14.68 -3.33 24.25
C GLU A 74 15.32 -4.72 24.10
N LEU A 75 16.60 -4.80 23.73
CA LEU A 75 17.35 -6.05 23.65
C LEU A 75 17.93 -6.45 25.01
N ASP A 76 18.34 -5.50 25.84
CA ASP A 76 18.91 -5.78 27.17
C ASP A 76 17.92 -6.57 28.04
N SER A 77 16.62 -6.24 27.98
CA SER A 77 15.56 -6.92 28.71
C SER A 77 15.20 -8.32 28.19
N ILE A 78 15.75 -8.74 27.05
CA ILE A 78 15.56 -10.09 26.49
C ILE A 78 16.64 -11.05 27.00
N TYR A 79 17.74 -10.53 27.56
CA TYR A 79 18.86 -11.33 28.08
C TYR A 79 19.00 -11.26 29.61
N ASP A 80 18.09 -10.58 30.32
CA ASP A 80 18.01 -10.59 31.79
C ASP A 80 17.37 -11.90 32.33
N ASP A 81 17.83 -13.05 31.84
CA ASP A 81 17.65 -14.35 32.50
C ASP A 81 18.92 -14.65 33.31
N ASP A 82 19.02 -14.04 34.49
CA ASP A 82 19.76 -14.53 35.68
C ASP A 82 18.77 -14.69 36.85
#